data_AF-A0A031K4C0-F1
#
_entry.id   AF-A0A031K4C0-F1
#
_cell.length_a   1.000
_cell.length_b   1.000
_cell.length_c   1.000
_cell.angle_alpha   90.00
_cell.angle_beta   90.00
_cell.angle_gamma   90.00
#
_symmetry.space_group_name_H-M   'P 1'
#
loop_
_entity.id
_entity.type
_entity.pdbx_description
1 polymer ?
#
loop_
_entity_poly.entity_id
_entity_poly.type
_entity_poly.pdbx_seq_one_letter_code
_entity_poly.pdbx_strand_id
1 'polypeptide(L)'
;MTPAARIQAAIEVLDLVIEAARSNGAPADRLISEWFRARRWAGSGDRRAVRELAYRAIRACGEIPETGRAAMLRVADSDPQLAALFDGSRHAPAPIDGAEPMAEAGVAPAWLMQRLADSGVEHPEALLDRAPLDIRVNTLKSGSLDLPEGGEKTVAAHGWRYPPETKIEQSPAYLEGMIEVQDAGSQLTCEVVAARPGETVIDLCAGAGGKTLALAAAMENVGRLIACDADRARLQRLPPRAERAGATGIETLLLDANREMQALEPFVGAADAVLVDAPCSGAGTWRRNPEARWRLTDKQLERYVAIQSRLLDIAATLVKRGGRLVFVTCSLLDAEGADQAEGFLTRHPDWRAELPVLPAGTPRGAGLRLSPSRDGTDGFFVARFVRL
;
A
#
# COMPACT_ATOMS: atom_id res chain seq x y z
N MET A 1 2.26 -23.00 -22.58
CA MET A 1 3.57 -22.53 -23.09
C MET A 1 4.66 -23.48 -22.62
N THR A 2 5.76 -23.64 -23.36
CA THR A 2 6.96 -24.30 -22.81
C THR A 2 7.57 -23.42 -21.71
N PRO A 3 8.35 -23.99 -20.76
CA PRO A 3 9.07 -23.20 -19.76
C PRO A 3 9.93 -22.08 -20.37
N ALA A 4 10.68 -22.40 -21.43
CA ALA A 4 11.49 -21.42 -22.16
C ALA A 4 10.67 -20.29 -22.80
N ALA A 5 9.50 -20.60 -23.38
CA ALA A 5 8.61 -19.59 -23.94
C ALA A 5 8.00 -18.66 -22.86
N ARG A 6 7.86 -19.13 -21.62
CA ARG A 6 7.41 -18.28 -20.50
C ARG A 6 8.46 -17.24 -20.12
N ILE A 7 9.75 -17.56 -20.25
CA ILE A 7 10.84 -16.59 -20.06
C ILE A 7 10.76 -15.51 -21.14
N GLN A 8 10.62 -15.89 -22.40
CA GLN A 8 10.49 -14.92 -23.49
C GLN A 8 9.29 -13.99 -23.29
N ALA A 9 8.14 -14.51 -22.87
CA ALA A 9 6.99 -13.69 -22.53
C ALA A 9 7.24 -12.76 -21.33
N ALA A 10 7.97 -13.23 -20.31
CA ALA A 10 8.35 -12.38 -19.19
C ALA A 10 9.27 -11.24 -19.64
N ILE A 11 10.21 -11.48 -20.55
CA ILE A 11 11.05 -10.45 -21.18
C ILE A 11 10.18 -9.38 -21.85
N GLU A 12 9.24 -9.78 -22.72
CA GLU A 12 8.34 -8.83 -23.42
C GLU A 12 7.49 -7.99 -22.45
N VAL A 13 7.00 -8.62 -21.39
CA VAL A 13 6.23 -7.94 -20.34
C VAL A 13 7.11 -6.95 -19.57
N LEU A 14 8.34 -7.35 -19.23
CA LEU A 14 9.29 -6.51 -18.52
C LEU A 14 9.70 -5.28 -19.34
N ASP A 15 9.86 -5.41 -20.66
CA ASP A 15 10.11 -4.26 -21.54
C ASP A 15 9.01 -3.21 -21.42
N LEU A 16 7.74 -3.63 -21.40
CA LEU A 16 6.60 -2.72 -21.19
C LEU A 16 6.63 -2.08 -19.80
N VAL A 17 6.95 -2.84 -18.76
CA VAL A 17 7.04 -2.33 -17.39
C VAL A 17 8.17 -1.32 -17.24
N ILE A 18 9.33 -1.59 -17.83
CA ILE A 18 10.51 -0.72 -17.81
C ILE A 18 10.21 0.60 -18.52
N GLU A 19 9.64 0.55 -19.72
CA GLU A 19 9.26 1.75 -20.47
C GLU A 19 8.23 2.59 -19.70
N ALA A 20 7.22 1.93 -19.13
CA ALA A 20 6.23 2.60 -18.29
C ALA A 20 6.83 3.15 -16.99
N ALA A 21 7.85 2.52 -16.40
CA ALA A 21 8.52 3.04 -15.21
C ALA A 21 9.27 4.35 -15.52
N ARG A 22 10.01 4.38 -16.63
CA ARG A 22 10.76 5.57 -17.09
C ARG A 22 9.86 6.76 -17.43
N SER A 23 8.69 6.48 -18.02
CA SER A 23 7.71 7.51 -18.43
C SER A 23 6.65 7.82 -17.36
N ASN A 24 6.75 7.20 -16.18
CA ASN A 24 5.74 7.27 -15.12
C ASN A 24 4.31 6.91 -15.61
N GLY A 25 4.23 5.90 -16.47
CA GLY A 25 3.00 5.31 -17.04
C GLY A 25 2.30 4.31 -16.12
N ALA A 26 1.59 3.35 -16.72
CA ALA A 26 0.78 2.36 -15.98
C ALA A 26 1.63 1.43 -15.07
N PRO A 27 1.07 0.96 -13.93
CA PRO A 27 1.74 0.03 -13.02
C PRO A 27 1.88 -1.38 -13.62
N ALA A 28 2.77 -2.20 -13.04
CA ALA A 28 3.14 -3.49 -13.62
C ALA A 28 1.97 -4.47 -13.66
N ASP A 29 1.16 -4.53 -12.62
CA ASP A 29 -0.02 -5.39 -12.52
C ASP A 29 -1.02 -5.16 -13.67
N ARG A 30 -1.24 -3.89 -14.03
CA ARG A 30 -2.11 -3.47 -15.13
C ARG A 30 -1.51 -3.88 -16.47
N LEU A 31 -0.22 -3.60 -16.70
CA LEU A 31 0.46 -3.93 -17.95
C LEU A 31 0.50 -5.44 -18.20
N ILE A 32 0.81 -6.23 -17.16
CA ILE A 32 0.77 -7.69 -17.22
C ILE A 32 -0.64 -8.17 -17.60
N SER A 33 -1.66 -7.61 -16.94
CA SER A 33 -3.05 -7.97 -17.20
C SER A 33 -3.49 -7.63 -18.63
N GLU A 34 -3.12 -6.45 -19.13
CA GLU A 34 -3.41 -6.00 -20.50
C GLU A 34 -2.68 -6.86 -21.55
N TRP A 35 -1.40 -7.18 -21.32
CA TRP A 35 -0.62 -8.07 -22.19
C TRP A 35 -1.29 -9.44 -22.36
N PHE A 36 -1.82 -10.01 -21.27
CA PHE A 36 -2.54 -11.28 -21.29
C PHE A 36 -3.97 -11.20 -21.84
N ARG A 37 -4.64 -10.05 -21.76
CA ARG A 37 -5.94 -9.85 -22.42
C ARG A 37 -5.80 -9.93 -23.93
N ALA A 38 -4.72 -9.37 -24.48
CA ALA A 38 -4.41 -9.46 -25.91
C ALA A 38 -4.04 -10.89 -26.38
N ARG A 39 -3.62 -11.77 -25.45
CA ARG A 39 -3.09 -13.12 -25.75
C ARG A 39 -3.93 -14.21 -25.11
N ARG A 40 -5.09 -14.49 -25.71
CA ARG A 40 -6.08 -15.47 -25.24
C ARG A 40 -5.58 -16.93 -25.23
N TRP A 41 -4.50 -17.23 -25.94
CA TRP A 41 -3.89 -18.56 -25.98
C TRP A 41 -3.17 -18.95 -24.67
N ALA A 42 -2.82 -17.98 -23.81
CA ALA A 42 -2.16 -18.26 -22.53
C ALA A 42 -3.20 -18.70 -21.48
N GLY A 43 -3.10 -19.94 -21.02
CA GLY A 43 -3.93 -20.50 -19.94
C GLY A 43 -3.57 -19.93 -18.55
N SER A 44 -4.35 -20.26 -17.53
CA SER A 44 -4.16 -19.76 -16.15
C SER A 44 -2.78 -20.09 -15.57
N GLY A 45 -2.27 -21.31 -15.80
CA GLY A 45 -0.94 -21.72 -15.34
C GLY A 45 0.19 -20.96 -16.04
N ASP A 46 0.05 -20.69 -17.34
CA ASP A 46 1.02 -19.87 -18.09
C ASP A 46 1.03 -18.42 -17.59
N ARG A 47 -0.15 -17.84 -17.38
CA ARG A 47 -0.32 -16.48 -16.83
C ARG A 47 0.38 -16.33 -15.48
N ARG A 48 0.18 -17.31 -14.60
CA ARG A 48 0.82 -17.34 -13.28
C ARG A 48 2.34 -17.41 -13.40
N ALA A 49 2.86 -18.36 -14.17
CA ALA A 49 4.31 -18.56 -14.28
C ALA A 49 5.04 -17.35 -14.87
N VAL A 50 4.51 -16.74 -15.93
CA VAL A 50 5.09 -15.52 -16.52
C VAL A 50 5.03 -14.35 -15.54
N ARG A 51 3.91 -14.19 -14.81
CA ARG A 51 3.78 -13.15 -13.79
C ARG A 51 4.81 -13.35 -12.67
N GLU A 52 4.99 -14.57 -12.19
CA GLU A 52 5.99 -14.91 -11.17
C GLU A 52 7.42 -14.58 -11.66
N LEU A 53 7.76 -14.93 -12.90
CA LEU A 53 9.05 -14.59 -13.51
C LEU A 53 9.28 -13.08 -13.60
N ALA A 54 8.29 -12.34 -14.13
CA ALA A 54 8.38 -10.88 -14.24
C ALA A 54 8.58 -10.22 -12.86
N TYR A 55 7.80 -10.62 -11.86
CA TYR A 55 7.90 -10.07 -10.51
C TYR A 55 9.18 -10.51 -9.77
N ARG A 56 9.74 -11.68 -10.09
CA ARG A 56 11.06 -12.12 -9.60
C ARG A 56 12.17 -11.25 -10.20
N ALA A 57 12.12 -10.97 -11.49
CA ALA A 57 13.08 -10.07 -12.15
C ALA A 57 12.96 -8.63 -11.61
N ILE A 58 11.74 -8.11 -11.46
CA ILE A 58 11.52 -6.78 -10.87
C ILE A 58 12.13 -6.69 -9.48
N ARG A 59 11.99 -7.71 -8.63
CA ARG A 59 12.59 -7.72 -7.27
C ARG A 59 14.11 -7.83 -7.30
N ALA A 60 14.66 -8.54 -8.28
CA ALA A 60 16.11 -8.77 -8.33
C ALA A 60 16.92 -7.53 -8.77
N CYS A 61 16.30 -6.54 -9.41
CA CYS A 61 17.01 -5.39 -9.98
C CYS A 61 16.87 -4.12 -9.11
N GLY A 62 17.98 -3.54 -8.65
CA GLY A 62 17.92 -2.32 -7.82
C GLY A 62 17.43 -1.12 -8.62
N GLU A 63 18.20 -0.79 -9.66
CA GLU A 63 17.89 0.24 -10.65
C GLU A 63 16.91 -0.28 -11.72
N ILE A 64 16.37 0.64 -12.53
CA ILE A 64 15.58 0.27 -13.70
C ILE A 64 16.51 -0.43 -14.72
N PRO A 65 16.25 -1.70 -15.09
CA PRO A 65 17.04 -2.40 -16.09
C PRO A 65 17.01 -1.70 -17.44
N GLU A 66 18.04 -1.92 -18.28
CA GLU A 66 18.06 -1.40 -19.64
C GLU A 66 16.94 -2.02 -20.49
N THR A 67 16.78 -3.35 -20.37
CA THR A 67 15.79 -4.16 -21.08
C THR A 67 15.22 -5.26 -20.18
N GLY A 68 14.10 -5.85 -20.58
CA GLY A 68 13.51 -7.02 -19.94
C GLY A 68 14.43 -8.25 -20.01
N ARG A 69 15.27 -8.35 -21.05
CA ARG A 69 16.29 -9.38 -21.16
C ARG A 69 17.36 -9.21 -20.10
N ALA A 70 17.92 -8.00 -19.94
CA ALA A 70 18.89 -7.70 -18.88
C ALA A 70 18.34 -8.02 -17.48
N ALA A 71 17.05 -7.77 -17.25
CA ALA A 71 16.37 -8.10 -16.00
C ALA A 71 16.22 -9.62 -15.79
N MET A 72 15.88 -10.38 -16.83
CA MET A 72 15.78 -11.85 -16.73
C MET A 72 17.14 -12.54 -16.61
N LEU A 73 18.19 -11.98 -17.22
CA LEU A 73 19.57 -12.47 -17.05
C LEU A 73 20.02 -12.37 -15.59
N ARG A 74 19.66 -11.28 -14.89
CA ARG A 74 19.89 -11.15 -13.44
C ARG A 74 19.23 -12.29 -12.65
N VAL A 75 18.05 -12.74 -13.04
CA VAL A 75 17.42 -13.90 -12.38
C VAL A 75 18.18 -15.18 -12.71
N ALA A 76 18.56 -15.35 -13.99
CA ALA A 76 19.26 -16.53 -14.51
C ALA A 76 20.65 -16.74 -13.89
N ASP A 77 21.37 -15.64 -13.59
CA ASP A 77 22.69 -15.64 -12.94
C ASP A 77 22.69 -16.41 -11.61
N SER A 78 21.57 -16.35 -10.88
CA SER A 78 21.37 -17.08 -9.62
C SER A 78 20.62 -18.42 -9.75
N ASP A 79 20.23 -18.81 -10.96
CA ASP A 79 19.34 -19.95 -11.23
C ASP A 79 19.78 -20.73 -12.48
N PRO A 80 20.69 -21.72 -12.33
CA PRO A 80 21.22 -22.48 -13.46
C PRO A 80 20.15 -23.23 -14.26
N GLN A 81 19.04 -23.63 -13.62
CA GLN A 81 17.94 -24.30 -14.31
C GLN A 81 17.19 -23.33 -15.22
N LEU A 82 16.98 -22.10 -14.76
CA LEU A 82 16.41 -21.04 -15.56
C LEU A 82 17.35 -20.59 -16.68
N ALA A 83 18.66 -20.50 -16.41
CA ALA A 83 19.67 -20.17 -17.42
C ALA A 83 19.70 -21.19 -18.57
N ALA A 84 19.56 -22.48 -18.28
CA ALA A 84 19.50 -23.54 -19.29
C ALA A 84 18.30 -23.45 -20.24
N LEU A 85 17.26 -22.68 -19.90
CA LEU A 85 16.09 -22.45 -20.74
C LEU A 85 16.27 -21.30 -21.75
N PHE A 86 17.42 -20.61 -21.72
CA PHE A 86 17.87 -19.74 -22.79
C PHE A 86 18.56 -20.61 -23.84
N ASP A 87 17.77 -21.32 -24.64
CA ASP A 87 18.27 -22.31 -25.59
C ASP A 87 18.03 -21.92 -27.06
N GLY A 88 17.35 -20.80 -27.31
CA GLY A 88 16.98 -20.36 -28.67
C GLY A 88 15.98 -21.27 -29.38
N SER A 89 15.37 -22.23 -28.67
CA SER A 89 14.30 -23.06 -29.22
C SER A 89 13.08 -22.22 -29.61
N ARG A 90 12.10 -22.83 -30.27
CA ARG A 90 10.93 -22.10 -30.79
C ARG A 90 10.22 -21.32 -29.67
N HIS A 91 10.15 -19.99 -29.83
CA HIS A 91 9.60 -19.03 -28.85
C HIS A 91 10.39 -18.87 -27.55
N ALA A 92 11.56 -19.49 -27.41
CA ALA A 92 12.48 -19.28 -26.30
C ALA A 92 13.39 -18.07 -26.53
N PRO A 93 13.95 -17.48 -25.46
CA PRO A 93 14.99 -16.47 -25.61
C PRO A 93 16.25 -17.07 -26.21
N ALA A 94 17.01 -16.24 -26.94
CA ALA A 94 18.31 -16.61 -27.47
C ALA A 94 19.26 -17.04 -26.35
N PRO A 95 20.22 -17.96 -26.62
CA PRO A 95 21.23 -18.37 -25.67
C PRO A 95 21.93 -17.20 -24.98
N ILE A 96 22.32 -17.41 -23.72
CA ILE A 96 23.03 -16.38 -22.95
C ILE A 96 24.43 -16.23 -23.53
N ASP A 97 24.80 -14.99 -23.85
CA ASP A 97 26.15 -14.61 -24.22
C ASP A 97 26.84 -13.97 -23.00
N GLY A 98 28.05 -14.42 -22.65
CA GLY A 98 28.76 -13.92 -21.47
C GLY A 98 29.13 -12.43 -21.52
N ALA A 99 29.02 -11.79 -22.69
CA ALA A 99 29.30 -10.37 -22.89
C ALA A 99 28.05 -9.47 -22.84
N GLU A 100 26.83 -10.02 -22.72
CA GLU A 100 25.62 -9.23 -22.81
C GLU A 100 25.28 -8.49 -21.50
N PRO A 101 24.66 -7.29 -21.56
CA PRO A 101 24.41 -6.48 -20.37
C PRO A 101 23.38 -7.13 -19.45
N MET A 102 23.75 -7.27 -18.18
CA MET A 102 22.89 -7.77 -17.10
C MET A 102 22.51 -6.63 -16.15
N ALA A 103 21.26 -6.63 -15.67
CA ALA A 103 20.79 -5.63 -14.72
C ALA A 103 21.55 -5.70 -13.38
N GLU A 104 21.78 -4.56 -12.73
CA GLU A 104 22.39 -4.51 -11.41
C GLU A 104 21.46 -5.05 -10.32
N ALA A 105 22.00 -5.89 -9.43
CA ALA A 105 21.25 -6.36 -8.26
C ALA A 105 21.10 -5.23 -7.24
N GLY A 106 19.99 -5.24 -6.51
CA GLY A 106 19.81 -4.30 -5.40
C GLY A 106 18.37 -4.17 -4.95
N VAL A 107 18.17 -3.45 -3.85
CA VAL A 107 16.84 -3.23 -3.28
C VAL A 107 16.12 -2.11 -4.00
N ALA A 108 16.77 -0.98 -4.24
CA ALA A 108 16.20 0.22 -4.85
C ALA A 108 17.33 1.07 -5.47
N PRO A 109 16.99 2.14 -6.23
CA PRO A 109 17.98 3.09 -6.70
C PRO A 109 18.86 3.66 -5.59
N ALA A 110 20.12 3.98 -5.90
CA ALA A 110 21.13 4.37 -4.89
C ALA A 110 20.68 5.56 -4.02
N TRP A 111 20.02 6.55 -4.62
CA TRP A 111 19.51 7.71 -3.89
C TRP A 111 18.40 7.34 -2.89
N LEU A 112 17.53 6.37 -3.22
CA LEU A 112 16.50 5.88 -2.30
C LEU A 112 17.10 5.05 -1.18
N MET A 113 18.12 4.26 -1.49
CA MET A 113 18.86 3.52 -0.46
C MET A 113 19.48 4.47 0.56
N GLN A 114 20.05 5.59 0.11
CA GLN A 114 20.55 6.63 1.02
C GLN A 114 19.42 7.21 1.89
N ARG A 115 18.27 7.59 1.29
CA ARG A 115 17.12 8.14 2.03
C ARG A 115 16.56 7.17 3.07
N LEU A 116 16.49 5.88 2.74
CA LEU A 116 16.07 4.82 3.67
C LEU A 116 17.06 4.68 4.84
N ALA A 117 18.36 4.70 4.55
CA ALA A 117 19.41 4.65 5.56
C ALA A 117 19.38 5.88 6.48
N ASP A 118 19.22 7.08 5.92
CA ASP A 118 19.08 8.33 6.68
C ASP A 118 17.83 8.31 7.57
N SER A 119 16.76 7.68 7.10
CA SER A 119 15.55 7.44 7.89
C SER A 119 15.73 6.33 8.94
N GLY A 120 16.89 5.68 9.01
CA GLY A 120 17.19 4.60 9.95
C GLY A 120 16.47 3.29 9.64
N VAL A 121 16.31 2.94 8.36
CA VAL A 121 15.81 1.64 7.92
C VAL A 121 16.98 0.67 7.77
N GLU A 122 17.05 -0.33 8.67
CA GLU A 122 18.20 -1.25 8.74
C GLU A 122 18.11 -2.43 7.75
N HIS A 123 16.89 -2.94 7.51
CA HIS A 123 16.63 -4.15 6.70
C HIS A 123 15.72 -3.86 5.49
N PRO A 124 16.17 -3.03 4.53
CA PRO A 124 15.36 -2.63 3.39
C PRO A 124 15.05 -3.80 2.43
N GLU A 125 15.81 -4.89 2.45
CA GLU A 125 15.56 -6.11 1.67
C GLU A 125 14.20 -6.73 1.93
N ALA A 126 13.66 -6.61 3.16
CA ALA A 126 12.33 -7.12 3.51
C ALA A 126 11.19 -6.40 2.75
N LEU A 127 11.46 -5.24 2.15
CA LEU A 127 10.54 -4.55 1.25
C LEU A 127 10.37 -5.28 -0.10
N LEU A 128 11.25 -6.21 -0.44
CA LEU A 128 11.16 -6.99 -1.67
C LEU A 128 10.60 -8.39 -1.46
N ASP A 129 10.38 -8.82 -0.22
CA ASP A 129 9.70 -10.08 0.04
C ASP A 129 8.30 -10.12 -0.57
N ARG A 130 7.75 -11.33 -0.68
CA ARG A 130 6.35 -11.47 -1.10
C ARG A 130 5.45 -11.12 0.08
N ALA A 131 4.62 -10.08 -0.08
CA ALA A 131 3.67 -9.71 0.95
C ALA A 131 2.71 -10.86 1.32
N PRO A 132 2.43 -11.07 2.61
CA PRO A 132 1.39 -11.99 3.05
C PRO A 132 0.00 -11.50 2.65
N LEU A 133 -0.95 -12.43 2.65
CA LEU A 133 -2.36 -12.13 2.50
C LEU A 133 -3.00 -11.96 3.88
N ASP A 134 -3.18 -10.71 4.28
CA ASP A 134 -3.83 -10.37 5.53
C ASP A 134 -5.29 -9.97 5.28
N ILE A 135 -6.17 -10.39 6.18
CA ILE A 135 -7.59 -10.04 6.21
C ILE A 135 -7.94 -9.42 7.55
N ARG A 136 -8.97 -8.60 7.57
CA ARG A 136 -9.62 -8.05 8.77
C ARG A 136 -11.00 -8.67 8.90
N VAL A 137 -11.31 -9.24 10.06
CA VAL A 137 -12.67 -9.67 10.41
C VAL A 137 -13.56 -8.43 10.60
N ASN A 138 -14.74 -8.46 10.00
CA ASN A 138 -15.71 -7.38 10.10
C ASN A 138 -16.63 -7.57 11.32
N THR A 139 -16.49 -6.71 12.32
CA THR A 139 -17.26 -6.78 13.56
C THR A 139 -18.71 -6.28 13.43
N LEU A 140 -19.09 -5.64 12.31
CA LEU A 140 -20.49 -5.26 12.05
C LEU A 140 -21.37 -6.45 11.70
N LYS A 141 -20.78 -7.55 11.23
CA LYS A 141 -21.51 -8.75 10.86
C LYS A 141 -21.62 -9.68 12.06
N SER A 142 -22.83 -10.07 12.39
CA SER A 142 -23.12 -11.12 13.36
C SER A 142 -23.19 -12.48 12.67
N GLY A 143 -22.88 -13.56 13.40
CA GLY A 143 -22.97 -14.93 12.90
C GLY A 143 -21.73 -15.77 13.19
N SER A 144 -21.79 -17.06 12.80
CA SER A 144 -20.61 -17.94 12.84
C SER A 144 -19.62 -17.49 11.78
N LEU A 145 -18.40 -17.17 12.20
CA LEU A 145 -17.33 -16.78 11.30
C LEU A 145 -16.65 -18.03 10.75
N ASP A 146 -17.12 -18.51 9.59
CA ASP A 146 -16.47 -19.60 8.86
C ASP A 146 -15.32 -19.05 8.01
N LEU A 147 -14.14 -18.95 8.64
CA LEU A 147 -12.93 -18.51 7.96
C LEU A 147 -12.33 -19.67 7.15
N PRO A 148 -11.73 -19.38 5.97
CA PRO A 148 -10.94 -20.38 5.25
C PRO A 148 -9.86 -21.00 6.15
N GLU A 149 -9.58 -22.28 5.95
CA GLU A 149 -8.52 -23.00 6.67
C GLU A 149 -7.12 -22.43 6.38
N GLY A 150 -6.18 -22.68 7.30
CA GLY A 150 -4.77 -22.26 7.16
C GLY A 150 -4.51 -20.78 7.47
N GLY A 151 -5.46 -20.11 8.13
CA GLY A 151 -5.28 -18.77 8.67
C GLY A 151 -4.61 -18.76 10.03
N GLU A 152 -3.75 -17.79 10.27
CA GLU A 152 -3.12 -17.53 11.57
C GLU A 152 -3.46 -16.11 12.07
N LYS A 153 -3.57 -15.92 13.38
CA LYS A 153 -3.82 -14.59 13.95
C LYS A 153 -2.61 -13.66 13.73
N THR A 154 -2.91 -12.41 13.37
CA THR A 154 -1.89 -11.35 13.28
C THR A 154 -1.79 -10.54 14.57
N VAL A 155 -0.88 -9.56 14.60
CA VAL A 155 -0.78 -8.57 15.67
C VAL A 155 -1.99 -7.62 15.75
N ALA A 156 -2.76 -7.43 14.68
CA ALA A 156 -3.97 -6.62 14.70
C ALA A 156 -5.14 -7.39 15.35
N ALA A 157 -6.00 -6.71 16.12
CA ALA A 157 -7.00 -7.35 16.96
C ALA A 157 -7.96 -8.27 16.19
N HIS A 158 -8.34 -7.86 14.98
CA HIS A 158 -9.24 -8.58 14.09
C HIS A 158 -8.55 -9.20 12.88
N GLY A 159 -7.22 -9.23 12.87
CA GLY A 159 -6.44 -9.62 11.70
C GLY A 159 -6.11 -11.11 11.65
N TRP A 160 -6.18 -11.68 10.45
CA TRP A 160 -5.69 -13.02 10.14
C TRP A 160 -4.79 -13.00 8.90
N ARG A 161 -3.81 -13.89 8.87
CA ARG A 161 -2.82 -14.04 7.80
C ARG A 161 -2.96 -15.39 7.15
N TYR A 162 -2.85 -15.40 5.83
CA TYR A 162 -2.97 -16.57 4.98
C TYR A 162 -1.77 -16.71 4.04
N PRO A 163 -1.53 -17.93 3.53
CA PRO A 163 -0.68 -18.12 2.37
C PRO A 163 -1.10 -17.17 1.22
N PRO A 164 -0.16 -16.51 0.53
CA PRO A 164 -0.48 -15.54 -0.53
C PRO A 164 -1.30 -16.06 -1.72
N GLU A 165 -1.42 -17.38 -1.86
CA GLU A 165 -2.16 -18.07 -2.93
C GLU A 165 -3.62 -18.39 -2.55
N THR A 166 -4.01 -18.18 -1.30
CA THR A 166 -5.36 -18.46 -0.83
C THR A 166 -6.36 -17.57 -1.56
N LYS A 167 -7.40 -18.16 -2.14
CA LYS A 167 -8.43 -17.47 -2.91
C LYS A 167 -9.48 -16.82 -1.99
N ILE A 168 -9.04 -15.96 -1.07
CA ILE A 168 -9.88 -15.32 -0.06
C ILE A 168 -11.10 -14.62 -0.69
N GLU A 169 -10.91 -13.92 -1.80
CA GLU A 169 -11.97 -13.15 -2.44
C GLU A 169 -13.09 -14.01 -3.08
N GLN A 170 -12.88 -15.32 -3.20
CA GLN A 170 -13.88 -16.28 -3.67
C GLN A 170 -14.59 -17.01 -2.52
N SER A 171 -14.18 -16.76 -1.27
CA SER A 171 -14.76 -17.43 -0.10
C SER A 171 -16.13 -16.83 0.26
N PRO A 172 -17.05 -17.63 0.83
CA PRO A 172 -18.32 -17.12 1.37
C PRO A 172 -18.12 -15.96 2.35
N ALA A 173 -17.15 -16.08 3.26
CA ALA A 173 -16.82 -15.03 4.23
C ALA A 173 -16.53 -13.67 3.57
N TYR A 174 -15.79 -13.65 2.46
CA TYR A 174 -15.53 -12.39 1.74
C TYR A 174 -16.76 -11.89 0.99
N LEU A 175 -17.45 -12.78 0.27
CA LEU A 175 -18.62 -12.42 -0.55
C LEU A 175 -19.78 -11.88 0.31
N GLU A 176 -19.93 -12.39 1.53
CA GLU A 176 -20.95 -11.97 2.50
C GLU A 176 -20.52 -10.75 3.36
N GLY A 177 -19.28 -10.27 3.16
CA GLY A 177 -18.72 -9.11 3.84
C GLY A 177 -18.32 -9.37 5.29
N MET A 178 -18.12 -10.63 5.68
CA MET A 178 -17.62 -11.03 7.01
C MET A 178 -16.15 -10.67 7.19
N ILE A 179 -15.40 -10.49 6.09
CA ILE A 179 -13.98 -10.15 6.09
C ILE A 179 -13.65 -9.13 4.98
N GLU A 180 -12.60 -8.36 5.19
CA GLU A 180 -12.00 -7.48 4.19
C GLU A 180 -10.51 -7.81 4.01
N VAL A 181 -9.98 -7.74 2.79
CA VAL A 181 -8.52 -7.86 2.56
C VAL A 181 -7.85 -6.56 2.98
N GLN A 182 -6.98 -6.62 3.99
CA GLN A 182 -6.27 -5.47 4.52
C GLN A 182 -5.02 -5.90 5.28
N ASP A 183 -3.89 -5.24 4.98
CA ASP A 183 -2.63 -5.40 5.71
C ASP A 183 -2.79 -5.20 7.22
N ALA A 184 -2.13 -6.03 8.04
CA ALA A 184 -2.17 -5.90 9.49
C ALA A 184 -1.67 -4.53 9.98
N GLY A 185 -0.66 -3.92 9.34
CA GLY A 185 -0.21 -2.57 9.69
C GLY A 185 -1.27 -1.51 9.40
N SER A 186 -1.95 -1.62 8.25
CA SER A 186 -3.09 -0.76 7.91
C SER A 186 -4.24 -0.90 8.93
N GLN A 187 -4.50 -2.11 9.44
CA GLN A 187 -5.46 -2.34 10.53
C GLN A 187 -5.04 -1.62 11.82
N LEU A 188 -3.78 -1.78 12.25
CA LEU A 188 -3.24 -1.12 13.44
C LEU A 188 -3.34 0.41 13.36
N THR A 189 -3.09 1.00 12.18
CA THR A 189 -3.24 2.46 12.00
C THR A 189 -4.69 2.94 12.18
N CYS A 190 -5.69 2.10 11.87
CA CYS A 190 -7.08 2.41 12.19
C CYS A 190 -7.36 2.35 13.69
N GLU A 191 -6.75 1.40 14.41
CA GLU A 191 -6.90 1.27 15.87
C GLU A 191 -6.39 2.51 16.61
N VAL A 192 -5.36 3.19 16.09
CA VAL A 192 -4.85 4.47 16.64
C VAL A 192 -5.91 5.57 16.65
N VAL A 193 -6.80 5.57 15.65
CA VAL A 193 -7.93 6.51 15.58
C VAL A 193 -8.87 6.30 16.75
N ALA A 194 -8.96 5.10 17.33
CA ALA A 194 -9.81 4.81 18.48
C ALA A 194 -11.23 5.37 18.35
N ALA A 195 -11.80 5.29 17.13
CA ALA A 195 -13.14 5.77 16.80
C ALA A 195 -14.19 5.06 17.66
N ARG A 196 -15.19 5.81 18.13
CA ARG A 196 -16.22 5.32 19.05
C ARG A 196 -17.63 5.55 18.50
N PRO A 197 -18.61 4.71 18.89
CA PRO A 197 -20.01 4.96 18.60
C PRO A 197 -20.44 6.37 19.03
N GLY A 198 -21.13 7.07 18.14
CA GLY A 198 -21.68 8.41 18.36
C GLY A 198 -20.76 9.58 18.00
N GLU A 199 -19.49 9.31 17.66
CA GLU A 199 -18.54 10.36 17.25
C GLU A 199 -18.82 10.88 15.82
N THR A 200 -18.35 12.10 15.54
CA THR A 200 -18.13 12.59 14.17
C THR A 200 -16.69 12.33 13.77
N VAL A 201 -16.48 11.46 12.78
CA VAL A 201 -15.17 11.04 12.29
C VAL A 201 -15.03 11.37 10.80
N ILE A 202 -13.90 11.96 10.42
CA ILE A 202 -13.58 12.26 9.02
C ILE A 202 -12.36 11.43 8.59
N ASP A 203 -12.49 10.68 7.50
CA ASP A 203 -11.42 9.96 6.83
C ASP A 203 -10.99 10.75 5.59
N LEU A 204 -9.92 11.52 5.70
CA LEU A 204 -9.32 12.28 4.60
C LEU A 204 -8.38 11.37 3.80
N CYS A 205 -8.62 11.32 2.49
CA CYS A 205 -7.95 10.43 1.53
C CYS A 205 -8.35 8.96 1.70
N ALA A 206 -9.66 8.73 1.86
CA ALA A 206 -10.27 7.43 2.09
C ALA A 206 -9.97 6.38 0.99
N GLY A 207 -9.64 6.82 -0.22
CA GLY A 207 -9.35 5.95 -1.37
C GLY A 207 -10.53 5.04 -1.70
N ALA A 208 -10.29 3.73 -1.69
CA ALA A 208 -11.34 2.71 -1.85
C ALA A 208 -12.02 2.31 -0.53
N GLY A 209 -11.74 3.03 0.56
CA GLY A 209 -12.40 2.96 1.86
C GLY A 209 -12.00 1.81 2.79
N GLY A 210 -10.84 1.19 2.59
CA GLY A 210 -10.40 0.09 3.47
C GLY A 210 -10.33 0.50 4.95
N LYS A 211 -9.80 1.71 5.22
CA LYS A 211 -9.76 2.30 6.56
C LYS A 211 -11.12 2.82 7.00
N THR A 212 -11.87 3.48 6.12
CA THR A 212 -13.27 3.89 6.36
C THR A 212 -14.14 2.74 6.88
N LEU A 213 -14.07 1.55 6.26
CA LEU A 213 -14.82 0.38 6.71
C LEU A 213 -14.37 -0.11 8.09
N ALA A 214 -13.11 0.08 8.46
CA ALA A 214 -12.63 -0.22 9.80
C ALA A 214 -13.22 0.74 10.82
N LEU A 215 -13.25 2.03 10.48
CA LEU A 215 -13.81 3.09 11.31
C LEU A 215 -15.33 2.88 11.49
N ALA A 216 -16.07 2.55 10.43
CA ALA A 216 -17.50 2.23 10.52
C ALA A 216 -17.75 1.07 11.48
N ALA A 217 -16.90 0.03 11.44
CA ALA A 217 -16.99 -1.11 12.33
C ALA A 217 -16.65 -0.78 13.78
N ALA A 218 -15.63 0.05 14.03
CA ALA A 218 -15.29 0.56 15.36
C ALA A 218 -16.37 1.49 15.95
N MET A 219 -17.06 2.23 15.08
CA MET A 219 -18.18 3.10 15.46
C MET A 219 -19.52 2.36 15.58
N GLU A 220 -19.56 1.06 15.28
CA GLU A 220 -20.79 0.24 15.29
C GLU A 220 -21.91 0.83 14.41
N ASN A 221 -21.56 1.50 13.31
CA ASN A 221 -22.48 2.29 12.46
C ASN A 221 -23.27 3.39 13.22
N VAL A 222 -22.80 3.84 14.39
CA VAL A 222 -23.43 4.92 15.17
C VAL A 222 -22.55 6.16 15.15
N GLY A 223 -23.15 7.31 14.86
CA GLY A 223 -22.45 8.59 14.74
C GLY A 223 -22.44 9.08 13.29
N ARG A 224 -21.42 9.87 12.93
CA ARG A 224 -21.29 10.45 11.60
C ARG A 224 -19.90 10.16 11.04
N LEU A 225 -19.83 9.40 9.95
CA LEU A 225 -18.56 9.04 9.30
C LEU A 225 -18.51 9.64 7.90
N ILE A 226 -17.54 10.51 7.66
CA ILE A 226 -17.36 11.19 6.37
C ILE A 226 -16.09 10.66 5.71
N ALA A 227 -16.22 10.07 4.53
CA ALA A 227 -15.13 9.57 3.71
C ALA A 227 -14.84 10.54 2.56
N CYS A 228 -13.68 11.17 2.59
CA CYS A 228 -13.29 12.21 1.65
C CYS A 228 -12.15 11.73 0.76
N ASP A 229 -12.20 12.05 -0.53
CA ASP A 229 -11.06 11.87 -1.44
C ASP A 229 -11.11 12.89 -2.59
N ALA A 230 -9.97 13.20 -3.19
CA ALA A 230 -9.89 14.01 -4.40
C ALA A 230 -10.00 13.14 -5.68
N ASP A 231 -9.69 11.85 -5.58
CA ASP A 231 -9.82 10.89 -6.67
C ASP A 231 -11.22 10.25 -6.69
N ARG A 232 -12.04 10.75 -7.62
CA ARG A 232 -13.39 10.23 -7.86
C ARG A 232 -13.42 8.74 -8.16
N ALA A 233 -12.47 8.23 -8.95
CA ALA A 233 -12.47 6.84 -9.39
C ALA A 233 -12.12 5.88 -8.24
N ARG A 234 -11.32 6.34 -7.26
CA ARG A 234 -11.07 5.60 -6.02
C ARG A 234 -12.28 5.65 -5.10
N LEU A 235 -12.82 6.83 -4.83
CA LEU A 235 -13.95 7.02 -3.90
C LEU A 235 -15.20 6.27 -4.34
N GLN A 236 -15.46 6.19 -5.65
CA GLN A 236 -16.58 5.41 -6.21
C GLN A 236 -16.50 3.89 -5.95
N ARG A 237 -15.35 3.37 -5.52
CA ARG A 237 -15.21 1.95 -5.14
C ARG A 237 -15.67 1.68 -3.71
N LEU A 238 -15.86 2.71 -2.88
CA LEU A 238 -16.28 2.55 -1.50
C LEU A 238 -17.75 2.10 -1.38
N PRO A 239 -18.75 2.72 -2.03
CA PRO A 239 -20.15 2.33 -1.87
C PRO A 239 -20.45 0.82 -2.01
N PRO A 240 -20.02 0.11 -3.08
CA PRO A 240 -20.28 -1.33 -3.19
C PRO A 240 -19.56 -2.16 -2.12
N ARG A 241 -18.39 -1.70 -1.62
CA ARG A 241 -17.70 -2.37 -0.51
C ARG A 241 -18.40 -2.13 0.83
N ALA A 242 -18.91 -0.92 1.06
CA ALA A 242 -19.69 -0.58 2.24
C ALA A 242 -20.99 -1.39 2.31
N GLU A 243 -21.70 -1.51 1.18
CA GLU A 243 -22.89 -2.34 1.06
C GLU A 243 -22.59 -3.80 1.42
N ARG A 244 -21.55 -4.40 0.81
CA ARG A 244 -21.11 -5.76 1.13
C ARG A 244 -20.79 -5.92 2.61
N ALA A 245 -19.98 -5.00 3.17
CA ALA A 245 -19.57 -5.01 4.56
C ALA A 245 -20.71 -4.69 5.56
N GLY A 246 -21.88 -4.24 5.10
CA GLY A 246 -22.94 -3.76 5.99
C GLY A 246 -22.54 -2.49 6.76
N ALA A 247 -21.59 -1.72 6.23
CA ALA A 247 -21.20 -0.43 6.79
C ALA A 247 -22.19 0.63 6.28
N THR A 248 -22.96 1.22 7.20
CA THR A 248 -24.04 2.16 6.88
C THR A 248 -23.71 3.56 7.39
N GLY A 249 -24.42 4.58 6.88
CA GLY A 249 -24.24 5.96 7.36
C GLY A 249 -22.91 6.62 6.96
N ILE A 250 -22.18 6.07 5.98
CA ILE A 250 -20.97 6.69 5.44
C ILE A 250 -21.38 7.80 4.44
N GLU A 251 -21.03 9.03 4.75
CA GLU A 251 -21.14 10.17 3.83
C GLU A 251 -19.89 10.22 2.94
N THR A 252 -20.06 10.13 1.63
CA THR A 252 -18.92 10.30 0.69
C THR A 252 -18.84 11.75 0.23
N LEU A 253 -17.65 12.35 0.30
CA LEU A 253 -17.41 13.73 -0.09
C LEU A 253 -16.23 13.81 -1.07
N LEU A 254 -16.52 14.13 -2.33
CA LEU A 254 -15.46 14.39 -3.30
C LEU A 254 -14.87 15.78 -3.06
N LEU A 255 -13.56 15.84 -2.89
CA LEU A 255 -12.82 17.08 -2.70
C LEU A 255 -12.23 17.59 -4.03
N ASP A 256 -12.20 18.90 -4.19
CA ASP A 256 -11.41 19.55 -5.25
C ASP A 256 -10.00 19.82 -4.73
N ALA A 257 -8.99 19.33 -5.44
CA ALA A 257 -7.61 19.44 -5.00
C ALA A 257 -7.18 20.91 -4.97
N ASN A 258 -6.60 21.35 -3.85
CA ASN A 258 -6.26 22.75 -3.54
C ASN A 258 -7.46 23.65 -3.20
N ARG A 259 -8.69 23.11 -3.16
CA ARG A 259 -9.92 23.83 -2.78
C ARG A 259 -10.78 23.02 -1.80
N GLU A 260 -10.16 22.10 -1.06
CA GLU A 260 -10.81 21.13 -0.18
C GLU A 260 -11.68 21.81 0.88
N MET A 261 -11.23 22.95 1.40
CA MET A 261 -11.96 23.73 2.41
C MET A 261 -13.34 24.20 1.94
N GLN A 262 -13.59 24.32 0.64
CA GLN A 262 -14.92 24.70 0.14
C GLN A 262 -15.97 23.62 0.43
N ALA A 263 -15.56 22.36 0.39
CA ALA A 263 -16.43 21.24 0.74
C ALA A 263 -16.39 20.93 2.25
N LEU A 264 -15.27 21.23 2.92
CA LEU A 264 -15.05 20.90 4.32
C LEU A 264 -15.46 21.99 5.32
N GLU A 265 -15.81 23.21 4.86
CA GLU A 265 -16.27 24.32 5.69
C GLU A 265 -17.33 23.91 6.74
N PRO A 266 -18.37 23.11 6.41
CA PRO A 266 -19.39 22.73 7.40
C PRO A 266 -18.87 21.89 8.57
N PHE A 267 -17.63 21.37 8.49
CA PHE A 267 -17.02 20.49 9.49
C PHE A 267 -15.93 21.16 10.33
N VAL A 268 -15.67 22.46 10.12
CA VAL A 268 -14.68 23.22 10.89
C VAL A 268 -15.02 23.15 12.38
N GLY A 269 -14.06 22.66 13.18
CA GLY A 269 -14.20 22.49 14.63
C GLY A 269 -15.31 21.51 15.08
N ALA A 270 -15.78 20.63 14.19
CA ALA A 270 -16.91 19.74 14.48
C ALA A 270 -16.50 18.27 14.75
N ALA A 271 -15.35 17.82 14.22
CA ALA A 271 -14.98 16.41 14.28
C ALA A 271 -14.35 16.02 15.63
N ASP A 272 -14.77 14.88 16.17
CA ASP A 272 -14.12 14.18 17.29
C ASP A 272 -12.76 13.61 16.87
N ALA A 273 -12.70 13.08 15.64
CA ALA A 273 -11.49 12.52 15.07
C ALA A 273 -11.37 12.83 13.58
N VAL A 274 -10.15 13.12 13.14
CA VAL A 274 -9.80 13.16 11.71
C VAL A 274 -8.65 12.18 11.47
N LEU A 275 -8.87 11.22 10.59
CA LEU A 275 -7.82 10.38 10.00
C LEU A 275 -7.33 11.04 8.71
N VAL A 276 -6.02 11.16 8.56
CA VAL A 276 -5.36 11.59 7.33
C VAL A 276 -4.49 10.42 6.85
N ASP A 277 -5.05 9.59 5.95
CA ASP A 277 -4.31 8.53 5.25
C ASP A 277 -3.64 9.12 4.01
N ALA A 278 -2.57 9.88 4.23
CA ALA A 278 -2.12 10.86 3.25
C ALA A 278 -1.53 10.19 1.99
N PRO A 279 -1.73 10.79 0.80
CA PRO A 279 -1.03 10.38 -0.40
C PRO A 279 0.48 10.36 -0.16
N CYS A 280 1.09 9.21 -0.40
CA CYS A 280 2.48 8.91 -0.05
C CYS A 280 3.24 8.30 -1.24
N SER A 281 4.55 8.24 -1.15
CA SER A 281 5.43 7.58 -2.12
C SER A 281 5.20 6.08 -2.27
N GLY A 282 4.60 5.46 -1.25
CA GLY A 282 4.39 4.02 -1.15
C GLY A 282 5.64 3.25 -0.75
N ALA A 283 6.69 3.92 -0.26
CA ALA A 283 7.98 3.30 0.06
C ALA A 283 7.92 2.13 1.06
N GLY A 284 6.87 2.05 1.88
CA GLY A 284 6.64 0.93 2.79
C GLY A 284 5.93 -0.29 2.17
N THR A 285 5.44 -0.19 0.93
CA THR A 285 4.53 -1.18 0.32
C THR A 285 5.12 -1.93 -0.88
N TRP A 286 6.44 -1.85 -1.10
CA TRP A 286 7.11 -2.47 -2.25
C TRP A 286 6.95 -3.99 -2.31
N ARG A 287 6.70 -4.67 -1.20
CA ARG A 287 6.42 -6.12 -1.20
C ARG A 287 5.14 -6.48 -1.98
N ARG A 288 4.24 -5.50 -2.16
CA ARG A 288 3.03 -5.59 -2.98
C ARG A 288 3.27 -5.07 -4.40
N ASN A 289 3.88 -3.89 -4.53
CA ASN A 289 4.14 -3.21 -5.81
C ASN A 289 5.63 -2.85 -5.92
N PRO A 290 6.52 -3.83 -6.18
CA PRO A 290 7.96 -3.61 -6.08
C PRO A 290 8.47 -2.62 -7.12
N GLU A 291 7.88 -2.57 -8.31
CA GLU A 291 8.28 -1.64 -9.37
C GLU A 291 8.02 -0.17 -9.00
N ALA A 292 7.20 0.12 -8.00
CA ALA A 292 6.90 1.49 -7.59
C ALA A 292 8.15 2.28 -7.19
N ARG A 293 9.17 1.61 -6.65
CA ARG A 293 10.46 2.22 -6.26
C ARG A 293 11.22 2.84 -7.43
N TRP A 294 11.01 2.32 -8.64
CA TRP A 294 11.62 2.83 -9.87
C TRP A 294 10.97 4.11 -10.36
N ARG A 295 9.72 4.36 -9.95
CA ARG A 295 8.91 5.49 -10.44
C ARG A 295 9.04 6.72 -9.58
N LEU A 296 9.62 6.58 -8.40
CA LEU A 296 9.79 7.66 -7.44
C LEU A 296 11.01 8.49 -7.84
N THR A 297 10.89 9.80 -7.70
CA THR A 297 11.93 10.81 -7.93
C THR A 297 11.89 11.81 -6.78
N ASP A 298 12.98 12.55 -6.55
CA ASP A 298 13.00 13.60 -5.52
C ASP A 298 11.84 14.61 -5.70
N LYS A 299 11.53 15.01 -6.93
CA LYS A 299 10.42 15.94 -7.22
C LYS A 299 9.04 15.37 -6.84
N GLN A 300 8.83 14.07 -7.04
CA GLN A 300 7.58 13.43 -6.60
C GLN A 300 7.52 13.34 -5.08
N LEU A 301 8.64 13.00 -4.43
CA LEU A 301 8.73 12.97 -2.98
C LEU A 301 8.43 14.35 -2.37
N GLU A 302 9.04 15.41 -2.88
CA GLU A 302 8.77 16.80 -2.48
C GLU A 302 7.29 17.16 -2.65
N ARG A 303 6.67 16.73 -3.76
CA ARG A 303 5.23 16.94 -3.98
C ARG A 303 4.37 16.21 -2.96
N TYR A 304 4.69 14.96 -2.62
CA TYR A 304 3.96 14.21 -1.59
C TYR A 304 4.09 14.89 -0.22
N VAL A 305 5.29 15.29 0.16
CA VAL A 305 5.58 16.04 1.39
C VAL A 305 4.76 17.33 1.47
N ALA A 306 4.71 18.12 0.39
CA ALA A 306 3.91 19.35 0.36
C ALA A 306 2.40 19.08 0.50
N ILE A 307 1.89 18.02 -0.15
CA ILE A 307 0.48 17.61 -0.03
C ILE A 307 0.17 17.16 1.40
N GLN A 308 1.04 16.35 2.02
CA GLN A 308 0.88 15.85 3.38
C GLN A 308 0.82 16.99 4.40
N SER A 309 1.78 17.92 4.35
CA SER A 309 1.81 19.11 5.22
C SER A 309 0.50 19.91 5.12
N ARG A 310 0.01 20.13 3.89
CA ARG A 310 -1.22 20.88 3.64
C ARG A 310 -2.47 20.15 4.15
N LEU A 311 -2.55 18.83 3.98
CA LEU A 311 -3.66 18.03 4.48
C LEU A 311 -3.69 17.99 6.01
N LEU A 312 -2.52 17.95 6.67
CA LEU A 312 -2.40 18.10 8.12
C LEU A 312 -2.94 19.45 8.60
N ASP A 313 -2.59 20.54 7.91
CA ASP A 313 -3.07 21.88 8.24
C ASP A 313 -4.60 22.00 8.04
N ILE A 314 -5.15 21.42 6.97
CA ILE A 314 -6.61 21.33 6.75
C ILE A 314 -7.27 20.55 7.89
N ALA A 315 -6.78 19.35 8.17
CA ALA A 315 -7.34 18.44 9.17
C ALA A 315 -7.39 19.08 10.57
N ALA A 316 -6.37 19.86 10.95
CA ALA A 316 -6.34 20.58 12.22
C ALA A 316 -7.52 21.56 12.38
N THR A 317 -8.01 22.16 11.29
CA THR A 317 -9.16 23.08 11.34
C THR A 317 -10.48 22.35 11.63
N LEU A 318 -10.58 21.08 11.26
CA LEU A 318 -11.82 20.30 11.36
C LEU A 318 -12.03 19.70 12.76
N VAL A 319 -10.92 19.44 13.47
CA VAL A 319 -10.95 18.79 14.78
C VAL A 319 -11.37 19.78 15.87
N LYS A 320 -12.36 19.41 16.68
CA LYS A 320 -12.78 20.20 17.84
C LYS A 320 -11.73 20.20 18.96
N ARG A 321 -11.82 21.13 19.91
CA ARG A 321 -10.96 21.08 21.11
C ARG A 321 -11.16 19.79 21.89
N GLY A 322 -10.07 19.17 22.34
CA GLY A 322 -10.07 17.83 22.95
C GLY A 322 -10.28 16.68 21.96
N GLY A 323 -10.53 16.97 20.68
CA GLY A 323 -10.55 15.98 19.60
C GLY A 323 -9.14 15.56 19.19
N ARG A 324 -9.07 14.64 18.23
CA ARG A 324 -7.80 14.05 17.79
C ARG A 324 -7.61 14.02 16.28
N LEU A 325 -6.36 14.10 15.87
CA LEU A 325 -5.91 13.96 14.50
C LEU A 325 -4.96 12.77 14.43
N VAL A 326 -5.18 11.86 13.48
CA VAL A 326 -4.29 10.74 13.22
C VAL A 326 -3.73 10.87 11.82
N PHE A 327 -2.42 10.96 11.71
CA PHE A 327 -1.69 11.03 10.44
C PHE A 327 -1.06 9.69 10.14
N VAL A 328 -1.27 9.21 8.93
CA VAL A 328 -0.76 7.92 8.46
C VAL A 328 -0.14 8.09 7.08
N THR A 329 1.02 7.49 6.89
CA THR A 329 1.58 7.25 5.56
C THR A 329 2.07 5.82 5.41
N CYS A 330 1.96 5.32 4.20
CA CYS A 330 2.48 4.04 3.72
C CYS A 330 3.98 4.10 3.34
N SER A 331 4.78 4.87 4.10
CA SER A 331 6.18 5.18 3.81
C SER A 331 7.08 4.85 4.99
N LEU A 332 8.34 4.53 4.70
CA LEU A 332 9.41 4.39 5.69
C LEU A 332 10.39 5.59 5.69
N LEU A 333 10.15 6.56 4.80
CA LEU A 333 10.95 7.78 4.69
C LEU A 333 10.49 8.79 5.73
N ASP A 334 11.42 9.30 6.55
CA ASP A 334 11.07 10.28 7.59
C ASP A 334 10.48 11.57 7.04
N ALA A 335 10.89 11.97 5.83
CA ALA A 335 10.34 13.11 5.11
C ALA A 335 8.81 13.06 4.98
N GLU A 336 8.23 11.85 4.89
CA GLU A 336 6.78 11.62 4.79
C GLU A 336 6.17 11.11 6.12
N GLY A 337 6.97 11.06 7.18
CA GLY A 337 6.63 10.47 8.46
C GLY A 337 6.97 11.40 9.62
N ALA A 338 8.09 11.11 10.30
CA ALA A 338 8.51 11.83 11.49
C ALA A 338 8.68 13.34 11.25
N ASP A 339 9.25 13.74 10.10
CA ASP A 339 9.46 15.15 9.77
C ASP A 339 8.12 15.89 9.53
N GLN A 340 7.12 15.20 8.97
CA GLN A 340 5.77 15.77 8.83
C GLN A 340 5.11 15.98 10.19
N ALA A 341 5.25 15.01 11.09
CA ALA A 341 4.69 15.09 12.43
C ALA A 341 5.33 16.23 13.24
N GLU A 342 6.65 16.39 13.17
CA GLU A 342 7.36 17.47 13.85
C GLU A 342 7.06 18.85 13.23
N GLY A 343 7.02 18.93 11.90
CA GLY A 343 6.63 20.14 11.19
C GLY A 343 5.21 20.57 11.55
N PHE A 344 4.27 19.62 11.69
CA PHE A 344 2.92 19.90 12.15
C PHE A 344 2.89 20.51 13.56
N LEU A 345 3.55 19.87 14.54
CA LEU A 345 3.60 20.37 15.91
C LEU A 345 4.24 21.76 16.01
N THR A 346 5.23 22.05 15.16
CA THR A 346 5.87 23.37 15.09
C THR A 346 4.89 24.46 14.60
N ARG A 347 4.04 24.14 13.61
CA ARG A 347 3.07 25.09 13.06
C ARG A 347 1.81 25.24 13.92
N HIS A 348 1.48 24.25 14.73
CA HIS A 348 0.23 24.18 15.50
C HIS A 348 0.51 24.00 17.01
N PRO A 349 0.87 25.08 17.75
CA PRO A 349 1.27 25.00 19.15
C PRO A 349 0.12 24.67 20.12
N ASP A 350 -1.14 24.70 19.67
CA ASP A 350 -2.31 24.22 20.42
C ASP A 350 -2.51 22.69 20.30
N TRP A 351 -1.51 21.97 19.78
CA TRP A 351 -1.53 20.52 19.63
C TRP A 351 -0.38 19.87 20.38
N ARG A 352 -0.62 18.64 20.81
CA ARG A 352 0.43 17.76 21.35
C ARG A 352 0.38 16.40 20.70
N ALA A 353 1.53 15.75 20.56
CA ALA A 353 1.60 14.34 20.22
C ALA A 353 1.18 13.47 21.41
N GLU A 354 0.47 12.40 21.11
CA GLU A 354 0.16 11.31 22.03
C GLU A 354 0.63 10.03 21.37
N LEU A 355 1.78 9.50 21.83
CA LEU A 355 2.38 8.33 21.21
C LEU A 355 1.41 7.14 21.33
N PRO A 356 0.97 6.53 20.22
CA PRO A 356 0.02 5.44 20.28
C PRO A 356 0.63 4.21 20.95
N VAL A 357 -0.20 3.44 21.64
CA VAL A 357 0.18 2.13 22.19
C VAL A 357 -0.36 1.07 21.24
N LEU A 358 0.54 0.40 20.52
CA LEU A 358 0.23 -0.65 19.57
C LEU A 358 1.02 -1.93 19.92
N PRO A 359 0.51 -3.12 19.56
CA PRO A 359 1.23 -4.38 19.72
C PRO A 359 2.45 -4.51 18.79
N ALA A 360 2.63 -3.59 17.84
CA ALA A 360 3.75 -3.55 16.91
C ALA A 360 4.17 -2.10 16.60
N GLY A 361 5.35 -1.95 16.01
CA GLY A 361 5.94 -0.65 15.65
C GLY A 361 7.01 -0.17 16.63
N THR A 362 7.80 0.80 16.17
CA THR A 362 8.91 1.41 16.89
C THR A 362 8.73 2.92 16.97
N PRO A 363 9.03 3.58 18.11
CA PRO A 363 9.05 5.04 18.17
C PRO A 363 9.98 5.66 17.13
N ARG A 364 9.47 6.66 16.39
CA ARG A 364 10.24 7.49 15.46
C ARG A 364 9.65 8.90 15.52
N GLY A 365 10.40 9.86 16.08
CA GLY A 365 9.90 11.21 16.32
C GLY A 365 8.63 11.22 17.18
N ALA A 366 7.61 11.97 16.74
CA ALA A 366 6.31 12.08 17.41
C ALA A 366 5.31 10.95 17.10
N GLY A 367 5.75 9.85 16.47
CA GLY A 367 4.90 8.75 16.05
C GLY A 367 5.56 7.38 16.18
N LEU A 368 4.90 6.38 15.60
CA LEU A 368 5.40 5.01 15.46
C LEU A 368 5.67 4.69 13.99
N ARG A 369 6.71 3.89 13.75
CA ARG A 369 7.00 3.28 12.46
C ARG A 369 6.85 1.77 12.55
N LEU A 370 6.04 1.23 11.66
CA LEU A 370 5.89 -0.20 11.37
C LEU A 370 6.79 -0.57 10.20
N SER A 371 7.38 -1.77 10.21
CA SER A 371 8.26 -2.23 9.14
C SER A 371 8.06 -3.72 8.82
N PRO A 372 8.28 -4.14 7.56
CA PRO A 372 8.17 -5.56 7.21
C PRO A 372 9.12 -6.48 7.97
N SER A 373 10.38 -6.07 8.14
CA SER A 373 11.41 -6.88 8.79
C SER A 373 11.13 -7.15 10.27
N ARG A 374 10.58 -6.17 10.99
CA ARG A 374 10.35 -6.27 12.44
C ARG A 374 8.94 -6.72 12.78
N ASP A 375 7.95 -6.15 12.12
CA ASP A 375 6.55 -6.25 12.53
C ASP A 375 5.76 -7.21 11.62
N GLY A 376 6.35 -7.65 10.51
CA GLY A 376 5.70 -8.51 9.52
C GLY A 376 4.56 -7.82 8.75
N THR A 377 4.39 -6.51 8.88
CA THR A 377 3.36 -5.69 8.19
C THR A 377 3.94 -5.03 6.94
N ASP A 378 3.15 -4.23 6.21
CA ASP A 378 3.78 -3.25 5.31
C ASP A 378 4.46 -2.17 6.17
N GLY A 379 5.33 -1.38 5.53
CA GLY A 379 5.91 -0.21 6.15
C GLY A 379 4.88 0.91 6.28
N PHE A 380 4.72 1.44 7.49
CA PHE A 380 3.85 2.58 7.78
C PHE A 380 4.51 3.52 8.79
N PHE A 381 4.17 4.79 8.71
CA PHE A 381 4.31 5.74 9.80
C PHE A 381 2.91 6.14 10.30
N VAL A 382 2.74 6.24 11.62
CA VAL A 382 1.52 6.74 12.24
C VAL A 382 1.82 7.66 13.41
N ALA A 383 1.19 8.84 13.44
CA ALA A 383 1.24 9.77 14.56
C ALA A 383 -0.17 10.16 14.97
N ARG A 384 -0.38 10.31 16.28
CA ARG A 384 -1.64 10.78 16.86
C ARG A 384 -1.38 12.08 17.61
N PHE A 385 -2.23 13.05 17.35
CA PHE A 385 -2.20 14.36 17.97
C PHE A 385 -3.54 14.67 18.63
N VAL A 386 -3.49 15.40 19.73
CA VAL A 386 -4.68 15.87 20.46
C VAL A 386 -4.66 17.39 20.47
N ARG A 387 -5.82 17.99 20.19
CA ARG A 387 -6.01 19.43 20.27
C ARG A 387 -6.30 19.85 21.70
N LEU A 388 -5.53 20.81 22.23
CA LEU A 388 -5.59 21.29 23.61
C LEU A 388 -6.83 22.14 23.92
#